data_AF-A0A936EP01-F1
#
_entry.id   AF-A0A936EP01-F1
#
_cell.length_a   1.000
_cell.length_b   1.000
_cell.length_c   1.000
_cell.angle_alpha   90.00
_cell.angle_beta   90.00
_cell.angle_gamma   90.00
#
_symmetry.space_group_name_H-M   'P 1'
#
loop_
_entity.id
_entity.type
_entity.pdbx_description
1 polymer ?
#
loop_
_entity_poly.entity_id
_entity_poly.type
_entity_poly.pdbx_seq_one_letter_code
_entity_poly.pdbx_strand_id
1 'polypeptide(L)'
;MVPVKTICILLLAFSSLQVKATVSDTLVVIFDRQQFVQGDSIEMEVYTEPFQSNPPAQTLHLWIENVKTGQRWKYRYPFLKGRYKVSLKINDSIPNGVYAFNFLLQKKFLAVHGKLKNAEDDDQAVNYIAITKNKAPIIDGAQLDNDGSFSIEHLFYTDSVYFAFSPPQKSKANRFRIALETPIDSVFTPETAVTEFVTIGVADTLLAGTREKGYVFSLADKKDAQLLQEIVVKTKQQSKREKFEKDNVSGLFASDNAKTIDFYENDELKNYPDIFSYITANVAGITSYYDEQTGRTILYWRKEKVNIYVDEVLDVDFSPISLSVQDIEMVKIYSPGSRLGLDGFNGSIAIYTRRMSTRPGNKVSNYSFYVKGYTQKNAEWK
;
A
#
# COMPACT_ATOMS: atom_id res chain seq x y z
N MET A 1 -38.10 5.06 87.78
CA MET A 1 -37.23 6.06 87.12
C MET A 1 -36.10 5.29 86.46
N VAL A 2 -36.09 5.15 85.14
CA VAL A 2 -34.99 4.76 84.21
C VAL A 2 -35.65 4.51 82.83
N PRO A 3 -35.05 4.95 81.70
CA PRO A 3 -35.79 5.30 80.48
C PRO A 3 -35.84 4.21 79.42
N VAL A 4 -36.85 4.33 78.55
CA VAL A 4 -37.04 3.63 77.28
C VAL A 4 -35.84 3.86 76.36
N LYS A 5 -35.20 2.78 75.89
CA LYS A 5 -34.18 2.84 74.83
C LYS A 5 -34.79 2.47 73.48
N THR A 6 -34.83 3.47 72.62
CA THR A 6 -35.07 3.42 71.18
C THR A 6 -34.16 2.40 70.50
N ILE A 7 -34.74 1.43 69.80
CA ILE A 7 -34.01 0.53 68.89
C ILE A 7 -34.05 1.16 67.50
N CYS A 8 -32.95 1.78 67.08
CA CYS A 8 -32.73 2.20 65.70
C CYS A 8 -32.27 0.98 64.88
N ILE A 9 -33.10 0.57 63.94
CA ILE A 9 -32.76 -0.41 62.89
C ILE A 9 -31.90 0.32 61.85
N LEU A 10 -30.60 0.00 61.79
CA LEU A 10 -29.71 0.46 60.73
C LEU A 10 -29.73 -0.58 59.59
N LEU A 11 -30.52 -0.32 58.55
CA LEU A 11 -30.51 -1.09 57.30
C LEU A 11 -29.29 -0.66 56.48
N LEU A 12 -28.21 -1.45 56.53
CA LEU A 12 -27.07 -1.31 55.62
C LEU A 12 -27.42 -1.98 54.28
N ALA A 13 -27.88 -1.17 53.33
CA ALA A 13 -28.01 -1.57 51.93
C ALA A 13 -26.60 -1.64 51.32
N PHE A 14 -26.05 -2.85 51.20
CA PHE A 14 -24.87 -3.12 50.38
C PHE A 14 -25.29 -3.07 48.91
N SER A 15 -25.19 -1.89 48.29
CA SER A 15 -25.19 -1.77 46.84
C SER A 15 -23.86 -2.29 46.30
N SER A 16 -23.83 -3.55 45.84
CA SER A 16 -22.72 -4.09 45.08
C SER A 16 -22.65 -3.36 43.73
N LEU A 17 -21.80 -2.34 43.63
CA LEU A 17 -21.30 -1.88 42.33
C LEU A 17 -20.49 -3.03 41.74
N GLN A 18 -21.11 -3.79 40.84
CA GLN A 18 -20.35 -4.67 39.95
C GLN A 18 -19.60 -3.79 38.95
N VAL A 19 -18.33 -3.52 39.25
CA VAL A 19 -17.37 -3.09 38.24
C VAL A 19 -17.21 -4.28 37.31
N LYS A 20 -17.93 -4.29 36.18
CA LYS A 20 -17.58 -5.15 35.06
C LYS A 20 -16.23 -4.68 34.56
N ALA A 21 -15.15 -5.34 34.99
CA ALA A 21 -13.88 -5.25 34.32
C ALA A 21 -14.09 -5.78 32.89
N THR A 22 -14.15 -4.88 31.91
CA THR A 22 -13.97 -5.25 30.51
C THR A 22 -12.59 -5.87 30.39
N VAL A 23 -12.54 -7.17 30.10
CA VAL A 23 -11.29 -7.83 29.73
C VAL A 23 -10.79 -7.14 28.47
N SER A 24 -9.70 -6.39 28.59
CA SER A 24 -9.05 -5.78 27.44
C SER A 24 -8.28 -6.86 26.70
N ASP A 25 -8.59 -7.07 25.42
CA ASP A 25 -7.81 -7.93 24.55
C ASP A 25 -6.36 -7.40 24.50
N THR A 26 -5.42 -8.24 24.89
CA THR A 26 -3.99 -7.93 24.89
C THR A 26 -3.38 -8.59 23.68
N LEU A 27 -2.61 -7.85 22.88
CA LEU A 27 -1.83 -8.43 21.79
C LEU A 27 -0.55 -9.01 22.38
N VAL A 28 -0.18 -10.22 21.98
CA VAL A 28 1.04 -10.88 22.42
C VAL A 28 1.86 -11.24 21.18
N VAL A 29 3.15 -10.97 21.25
CA VAL A 29 4.11 -11.20 20.16
C VAL A 29 5.26 -12.04 20.67
N ILE A 30 5.62 -13.09 19.93
CA ILE A 30 6.75 -13.96 20.22
C ILE A 30 7.66 -13.98 18.99
N PHE A 31 8.94 -13.69 19.19
CA PHE A 31 10.00 -13.88 18.20
C PHE A 31 10.73 -15.20 18.47
N ASP A 32 11.25 -15.84 17.43
CA ASP A 32 12.15 -17.00 17.59
C ASP A 32 13.48 -16.61 18.25
N ARG A 33 13.98 -15.41 17.93
CA ARG A 33 15.17 -14.80 18.54
C ARG A 33 15.13 -13.27 18.39
N GLN A 34 16.06 -12.58 19.06
CA GLN A 34 16.15 -11.11 19.04
C GLN A 34 17.40 -10.57 18.33
N GLN A 35 18.30 -11.45 17.88
CA GLN A 35 19.51 -11.08 17.16
C GLN A 35 19.63 -11.89 15.86
N PHE A 36 19.86 -11.18 14.76
CA PHE A 36 19.92 -11.74 13.41
C PHE A 36 21.05 -11.11 12.61
N VAL A 37 21.38 -11.72 11.49
CA VAL A 37 22.23 -11.12 10.44
C VAL A 37 21.45 -11.03 9.13
N GLN A 38 21.97 -10.28 8.16
CA GLN A 38 21.39 -10.25 6.81
C GLN A 38 21.32 -11.66 6.22
N GLY A 39 20.24 -11.95 5.49
CA GLY A 39 19.95 -13.28 4.94
C GLY A 39 19.17 -14.20 5.87
N ASP A 40 19.13 -13.93 7.19
CA ASP A 40 18.30 -14.67 8.13
C ASP A 40 16.81 -14.43 7.90
N SER A 41 15.96 -15.34 8.41
CA SER A 41 14.52 -15.14 8.54
C SER A 41 14.14 -14.90 9.99
N ILE A 42 13.33 -13.88 10.22
CA ILE A 42 12.69 -13.58 11.50
C ILE A 42 11.35 -14.29 11.53
N GLU A 43 11.17 -15.21 12.48
CA GLU A 43 9.91 -15.91 12.68
C GLU A 43 9.15 -15.29 13.85
N MET A 44 7.93 -14.84 13.60
CA MET A 44 7.08 -14.18 14.58
C MET A 44 5.75 -14.89 14.71
N GLU A 45 5.28 -15.02 15.94
CA GLU A 45 3.93 -15.47 16.26
C GLU A 45 3.20 -14.37 17.04
N VAL A 46 2.04 -13.98 16.53
CA VAL A 46 1.20 -12.92 17.11
C VAL A 46 -0.14 -13.52 17.47
N TYR A 47 -0.64 -13.27 18.67
CA TYR A 47 -1.96 -13.72 19.12
C TYR A 47 -2.61 -12.74 20.10
N THR A 48 -3.88 -12.94 20.37
CA THR A 48 -4.65 -12.13 21.32
C THR A 48 -5.00 -12.94 22.57
N GLU A 49 -4.93 -12.29 23.74
CA GLU A 49 -5.36 -12.84 25.02
C GLU A 49 -6.42 -11.96 25.69
N PRO A 50 -7.50 -12.54 26.26
CA PRO A 50 -7.79 -13.97 26.30
C PRO A 50 -8.16 -14.52 24.93
N PHE A 51 -7.96 -15.83 24.74
CA PHE A 51 -8.36 -16.49 23.50
C PHE A 51 -9.87 -16.34 23.27
N GLN A 52 -10.25 -15.79 22.12
CA GLN A 52 -11.62 -15.75 21.65
C GLN A 52 -11.84 -16.91 20.66
N SER A 53 -12.95 -17.63 20.80
CA SER A 53 -13.24 -18.78 19.94
C SER A 53 -13.57 -18.41 18.48
N ASN A 54 -14.07 -17.18 18.25
CA ASN A 54 -14.40 -16.70 16.92
C ASN A 54 -14.29 -15.16 16.81
N PRO A 55 -13.08 -14.59 16.94
CA PRO A 55 -12.90 -13.15 16.78
C PRO A 55 -13.20 -12.74 15.33
N PRO A 56 -13.71 -11.51 15.12
CA PRO A 56 -13.94 -10.98 13.79
C PRO A 56 -12.63 -10.91 12.99
N ALA A 57 -12.73 -10.86 11.66
CA ALA A 57 -11.56 -10.66 10.81
C ALA A 57 -10.93 -9.29 11.09
N GLN A 58 -9.63 -9.27 11.40
CA GLN A 58 -8.88 -8.08 11.76
C GLN A 58 -7.67 -7.91 10.83
N THR A 59 -7.08 -6.73 10.85
CA THR A 59 -5.80 -6.47 10.18
C THR A 59 -4.71 -6.26 11.23
N LEU A 60 -3.64 -7.03 11.12
CA LEU A 60 -2.42 -6.81 11.88
C LEU A 60 -1.47 -5.97 11.02
N HIS A 61 -1.17 -4.75 11.43
CA HIS A 61 -0.10 -3.96 10.83
C HIS A 61 1.20 -4.23 11.56
N LEU A 62 2.29 -4.40 10.81
CA LEU A 62 3.65 -4.46 11.34
C LEU A 62 4.44 -3.30 10.75
N TRP A 63 4.80 -2.34 11.60
CA TRP A 63 5.64 -1.21 11.23
C TRP A 63 7.02 -1.38 11.86
N ILE A 64 8.01 -1.63 11.02
CA ILE A 64 9.39 -1.81 11.44
C ILE A 64 10.09 -0.47 11.31
N GLU A 65 10.75 0.00 12.37
CA GLU A 65 11.50 1.25 12.37
C GLU A 65 12.95 1.03 12.78
N ASN A 66 13.89 1.54 12.00
CA ASN A 66 15.26 1.65 12.47
C ASN A 66 15.30 2.70 13.59
N VAL A 67 15.65 2.30 14.80
CA VAL A 67 15.58 3.16 15.99
C VAL A 67 16.53 4.37 15.86
N LYS A 68 17.61 4.25 15.09
CA LYS A 68 18.59 5.33 14.87
C LYS A 68 18.16 6.27 13.77
N THR A 69 17.79 5.76 12.59
CA THR A 69 17.53 6.60 11.41
C THR A 69 16.07 7.01 11.28
N GLY A 70 15.16 6.32 11.97
CA GLY A 70 13.71 6.49 11.80
C GLY A 70 13.17 5.93 10.49
N GLN A 71 14.00 5.28 9.67
CA GLN A 71 13.55 4.62 8.44
C GLN A 71 12.48 3.57 8.80
N ARG A 72 11.35 3.60 8.08
CA ARG A 72 10.16 2.81 8.40
C ARG A 72 9.76 1.91 7.24
N TRP A 73 9.47 0.65 7.54
CA TRP A 73 8.86 -0.32 6.64
C TRP A 73 7.49 -0.70 7.17
N LYS A 74 6.51 -0.87 6.29
CA LYS A 74 5.12 -1.17 6.68
C LYS A 74 4.65 -2.44 5.98
N TYR A 75 4.20 -3.40 6.79
CA TYR A 75 3.60 -4.65 6.39
C TYR A 75 2.22 -4.76 7.00
N ARG A 76 1.38 -5.60 6.40
CA ARG A 76 0.06 -5.89 6.97
C ARG A 76 -0.34 -7.33 6.69
N TYR A 77 -0.97 -7.95 7.66
CA TYR A 77 -1.31 -9.36 7.62
C TYR A 77 -2.79 -9.57 7.95
N PRO A 78 -3.44 -10.57 7.34
CA PRO A 78 -4.80 -10.93 7.67
C PRO A 78 -4.81 -11.59 9.06
N PHE A 79 -5.31 -10.89 10.08
CA PHE A 79 -5.36 -11.43 11.43
C PHE A 79 -6.69 -12.14 11.63
N LEU A 80 -6.67 -13.45 11.42
CA LEU A 80 -7.85 -14.31 11.45
C LEU A 80 -7.77 -15.23 12.67
N LYS A 81 -8.91 -15.44 13.35
CA LYS A 81 -9.01 -16.36 14.51
C LYS A 81 -8.07 -16.04 15.66
N GLY A 82 -7.65 -14.77 15.80
CA GLY A 82 -6.88 -14.30 16.95
C GLY A 82 -5.43 -14.78 17.03
N ARG A 83 -4.88 -15.38 15.96
CA ARG A 83 -3.50 -15.88 15.91
C ARG A 83 -2.95 -15.85 14.48
N TYR A 84 -1.71 -15.39 14.32
CA TYR A 84 -1.04 -15.33 13.02
C TYR A 84 0.47 -15.58 13.16
N LYS A 85 1.04 -16.31 12.20
CA LYS A 85 2.49 -16.57 12.12
C LYS A 85 3.06 -15.87 10.90
N VAL A 86 4.16 -15.16 11.06
CA VAL A 86 4.82 -14.36 10.02
C VAL A 86 6.29 -14.78 9.91
N SER A 87 6.79 -14.90 8.68
CA SER A 87 8.21 -15.07 8.37
C SER A 87 8.69 -13.90 7.52
N LEU A 88 9.70 -13.17 8.01
CA LEU A 88 10.34 -12.07 7.30
C LEU A 88 11.81 -12.37 7.04
N LYS A 89 12.17 -12.60 5.78
CA LYS A 89 13.55 -12.78 5.36
C LYS A 89 14.25 -11.42 5.25
N ILE A 90 15.34 -11.22 5.96
CA ILE A 90 16.13 -9.98 5.96
C ILE A 90 16.96 -9.93 4.68
N ASN A 91 16.72 -8.92 3.83
CA ASN A 91 17.53 -8.68 2.65
C ASN A 91 18.88 -8.01 3.00
N ASP A 92 19.87 -8.17 2.13
CA ASP A 92 21.20 -7.55 2.24
C ASP A 92 21.15 -6.01 2.19
N SER A 93 20.04 -5.42 1.74
CA SER A 93 19.81 -3.97 1.77
C SER A 93 19.53 -3.42 3.18
N ILE A 94 19.13 -4.26 4.13
CA ILE A 94 18.72 -3.83 5.46
C ILE A 94 19.95 -3.48 6.30
N PRO A 95 20.12 -2.21 6.76
CA PRO A 95 21.30 -1.81 7.50
C PRO A 95 21.46 -2.56 8.83
N ASN A 96 22.69 -2.69 9.32
CA ASN A 96 22.91 -3.12 10.70
C ASN A 96 22.33 -2.09 11.69
N GLY A 97 21.70 -2.57 12.76
CA GLY A 97 21.11 -1.68 13.76
C GLY A 97 20.08 -2.36 14.65
N VAL A 98 19.45 -1.54 15.49
CA VAL A 98 18.31 -1.93 16.33
C VAL A 98 17.04 -1.43 15.66
N TYR A 99 16.04 -2.31 15.61
CA TYR A 99 14.78 -2.09 14.94
C TYR A 99 13.62 -2.28 15.91
N ALA A 100 12.70 -1.32 15.94
CA ALA A 100 11.45 -1.42 16.66
C ALA A 100 10.39 -2.03 15.73
N PHE A 101 9.85 -3.17 16.11
CA PHE A 101 8.75 -3.87 15.45
C PHE A 101 7.46 -3.49 16.16
N ASN A 102 6.69 -2.60 15.54
CA ASN A 102 5.42 -2.11 16.09
C ASN A 102 4.26 -2.88 15.46
N PHE A 103 3.62 -3.70 16.27
CA PHE A 103 2.45 -4.48 15.91
C PHE A 103 1.20 -3.72 16.32
N LEU A 104 0.29 -3.50 15.37
CA LEU A 104 -0.90 -2.68 15.57
C LEU A 104 -2.12 -3.48 15.08
N LEU A 105 -3.08 -3.72 15.97
CA LEU A 105 -4.29 -4.44 15.61
C LEU A 105 -5.41 -3.47 15.25
N GLN A 106 -6.05 -3.70 14.09
CA GLN A 106 -7.19 -2.94 13.62
C GLN A 106 -8.41 -3.85 13.47
N LYS A 107 -9.56 -3.50 14.08
CA LYS A 107 -10.87 -4.15 13.88
C LYS A 107 -11.52 -3.89 12.52
N LYS A 108 -10.71 -3.74 11.49
CA LYS A 108 -11.18 -3.60 10.11
C LYS A 108 -10.36 -4.52 9.23
N PHE A 109 -11.06 -5.37 8.51
CA PHE A 109 -10.48 -6.11 7.40
C PHE A 109 -10.45 -5.22 6.15
N LEU A 110 -9.76 -5.67 5.10
CA LEU A 110 -9.70 -4.90 3.86
C LEU A 110 -11.10 -4.79 3.28
N ALA A 111 -11.50 -3.54 3.06
CA ALA A 111 -12.74 -3.18 2.44
C ALA A 111 -12.47 -2.06 1.43
N VAL A 112 -13.32 -1.98 0.42
CA VAL A 112 -13.33 -0.90 -0.55
C VAL A 112 -14.67 -0.20 -0.40
N HIS A 113 -14.65 1.05 0.04
CA HIS A 113 -15.83 1.90 0.05
C HIS A 113 -15.79 2.78 -1.18
N GLY A 114 -16.91 2.87 -1.88
CA GLY A 114 -17.07 3.71 -3.04
C GLY A 114 -18.29 4.60 -2.91
N LYS A 115 -18.26 5.76 -3.57
CA LYS A 115 -19.45 6.61 -3.72
C LYS A 115 -19.60 7.12 -5.13
N LEU A 116 -20.78 6.90 -5.70
CA LEU A 116 -21.18 7.40 -7.01
C LEU A 116 -21.56 8.88 -6.91
N LYS A 117 -20.86 9.76 -7.65
CA LYS A 117 -21.11 11.21 -7.55
C LYS A 117 -22.38 11.70 -8.22
N ASN A 118 -22.94 10.93 -9.16
CA ASN A 118 -24.13 11.28 -9.93
C ASN A 118 -25.10 10.08 -9.98
N ALA A 119 -25.42 9.52 -8.81
CA ALA A 119 -26.39 8.43 -8.71
C ALA A 119 -27.80 8.94 -9.04
N GLU A 120 -28.54 8.16 -9.82
CA GLU A 120 -29.97 8.35 -10.09
C GLU A 120 -30.79 7.29 -9.34
N ASP A 121 -32.11 7.50 -9.21
CA ASP A 121 -33.01 6.60 -8.46
C ASP A 121 -33.04 5.17 -9.05
N ASP A 122 -32.63 4.99 -10.31
CA ASP A 122 -32.53 3.70 -11.00
C ASP A 122 -31.18 2.99 -10.81
N ASP A 123 -30.17 3.67 -10.25
CA ASP A 123 -28.85 3.09 -9.96
C ASP A 123 -28.92 2.23 -8.67
N GLN A 124 -29.32 0.97 -8.82
CA GLN A 124 -29.46 0.03 -7.69
C GLN A 124 -28.15 -0.69 -7.32
N ALA A 125 -27.20 -0.79 -8.25
CA ALA A 125 -25.94 -1.50 -8.04
C ALA A 125 -24.82 -0.95 -8.91
N VAL A 126 -23.59 -1.35 -8.63
CA VAL A 126 -22.41 -1.15 -9.46
C VAL A 126 -21.73 -2.49 -9.73
N ASN A 127 -21.35 -2.75 -10.98
CA ASN A 127 -20.53 -3.90 -11.33
C ASN A 127 -19.06 -3.56 -11.07
N TYR A 128 -18.28 -4.54 -10.62
CA TYR A 128 -16.84 -4.42 -10.55
C TYR A 128 -16.13 -5.65 -11.12
N ILE A 129 -14.93 -5.42 -11.63
CA ILE A 129 -13.95 -6.45 -11.93
C ILE A 129 -12.74 -6.24 -11.02
N ALA A 130 -12.27 -7.30 -10.38
CA ALA A 130 -11.07 -7.32 -9.55
C ALA A 130 -10.04 -8.23 -10.20
N ILE A 131 -8.94 -7.65 -10.68
CA ILE A 131 -7.87 -8.34 -11.40
C ILE A 131 -6.65 -8.45 -10.49
N THR A 132 -6.09 -9.65 -10.39
CA THR A 132 -4.86 -9.93 -9.65
C THR A 132 -3.86 -10.64 -10.55
N LYS A 133 -2.57 -10.54 -10.26
CA LYS A 133 -1.48 -11.02 -11.13
C LYS A 133 -1.60 -12.52 -11.50
N ASN A 134 -2.09 -13.35 -10.60
CA ASN A 134 -2.03 -14.82 -10.72
C ASN A 134 -3.37 -15.53 -10.51
N LYS A 135 -4.49 -14.80 -10.51
CA LYS A 135 -5.83 -15.40 -10.37
C LYS A 135 -6.77 -14.86 -11.44
N ALA A 136 -7.73 -15.69 -11.83
CA ALA A 136 -8.79 -15.27 -12.72
C ALA A 136 -9.48 -13.99 -12.18
N PRO A 137 -9.83 -13.04 -13.05
CA PRO A 137 -10.57 -11.87 -12.63
C PRO A 137 -11.88 -12.25 -11.93
N ILE A 138 -12.18 -11.61 -10.81
CA ILE A 138 -13.48 -11.71 -10.16
C ILE A 138 -14.37 -10.65 -10.78
N ILE A 139 -15.54 -11.05 -11.27
CA ILE A 139 -16.56 -10.15 -11.81
C ILE A 139 -17.79 -10.29 -10.93
N ASP A 140 -18.22 -9.19 -10.30
CA ASP A 140 -19.35 -9.20 -9.35
C ASP A 140 -20.03 -7.83 -9.31
N GLY A 141 -21.04 -7.68 -8.44
CA GLY A 141 -21.74 -6.43 -8.19
C GLY A 141 -21.81 -6.05 -6.72
N ALA A 142 -21.80 -4.75 -6.43
CA ALA A 142 -22.06 -4.19 -5.11
C ALA A 142 -23.38 -3.39 -5.16
N GLN A 143 -24.24 -3.60 -4.16
CA GLN A 143 -25.49 -2.83 -4.01
C GLN A 143 -25.15 -1.38 -3.67
N LEU A 144 -25.93 -0.45 -4.23
CA LEU A 144 -25.84 0.97 -3.91
C LEU A 144 -26.83 1.30 -2.79
N ASP A 145 -26.38 2.07 -1.82
CA ASP A 145 -27.23 2.74 -0.84
C ASP A 145 -27.99 3.89 -1.51
N ASN A 146 -29.07 4.36 -0.85
CA ASN A 146 -29.90 5.47 -1.34
C ASN A 146 -29.13 6.77 -1.64
N ASP A 147 -27.91 6.93 -1.08
CA ASP A 147 -27.06 8.09 -1.30
C ASP A 147 -25.96 7.85 -2.36
N GLY A 148 -26.02 6.71 -3.07
CA GLY A 148 -25.06 6.27 -4.07
C GLY A 148 -23.76 5.68 -3.52
N SER A 149 -23.68 5.42 -2.21
CA SER A 149 -22.53 4.75 -1.60
C SER A 149 -22.59 3.23 -1.80
N PHE A 150 -21.45 2.56 -1.78
CA PHE A 150 -21.38 1.11 -1.76
C PHE A 150 -20.14 0.64 -0.98
N SER A 151 -20.17 -0.61 -0.55
CA SER A 151 -19.03 -1.26 0.11
C SER A 151 -18.80 -2.66 -0.42
N ILE A 152 -17.54 -2.99 -0.67
CA ILE A 152 -17.08 -4.35 -0.90
C ILE A 152 -16.25 -4.76 0.32
N GLU A 153 -16.82 -5.61 1.17
CA GLU A 153 -16.22 -6.00 2.45
C GLU A 153 -15.46 -7.32 2.37
N HIS A 154 -14.69 -7.63 3.42
CA HIS A 154 -14.03 -8.92 3.63
C HIS A 154 -13.08 -9.32 2.48
N LEU A 155 -12.46 -8.35 1.84
CA LEU A 155 -11.56 -8.57 0.71
C LEU A 155 -10.26 -9.23 1.17
N PHE A 156 -9.90 -10.36 0.58
CA PHE A 156 -8.63 -11.03 0.89
C PHE A 156 -7.79 -11.27 -0.36
N TYR A 157 -6.71 -10.48 -0.48
CA TYR A 157 -5.72 -10.61 -1.53
C TYR A 157 -4.33 -10.44 -0.94
N THR A 158 -3.36 -11.23 -1.40
CA THR A 158 -1.96 -11.15 -0.95
C THR A 158 -1.08 -10.26 -1.82
N ASP A 159 -1.64 -9.74 -2.91
CA ASP A 159 -0.98 -8.87 -3.87
C ASP A 159 -1.89 -7.67 -4.18
N SER A 160 -1.36 -6.69 -4.91
CA SER A 160 -2.18 -5.57 -5.40
C SER A 160 -3.29 -6.07 -6.32
N VAL A 161 -4.47 -5.49 -6.17
CA VAL A 161 -5.66 -5.77 -6.97
C VAL A 161 -6.03 -4.53 -7.75
N TYR A 162 -6.21 -4.69 -9.05
CA TYR A 162 -6.81 -3.66 -9.88
C TYR A 162 -8.32 -3.84 -9.85
N PHE A 163 -9.02 -2.83 -9.34
CA PHE A 163 -10.46 -2.76 -9.47
C PHE A 163 -10.84 -1.87 -10.65
N ALA A 164 -11.81 -2.29 -11.44
CA ALA A 164 -12.52 -1.43 -12.38
C ALA A 164 -14.02 -1.58 -12.22
N PHE A 165 -14.76 -0.48 -12.35
CA PHE A 165 -16.19 -0.41 -12.08
C PHE A 165 -16.97 -0.01 -13.32
N SER A 166 -18.21 -0.48 -13.39
CA SER A 166 -19.12 -0.16 -14.48
C SER A 166 -20.58 -0.15 -13.99
N PRO A 167 -21.47 0.58 -14.67
CA PRO A 167 -22.90 0.46 -14.42
C PRO A 167 -23.43 -0.95 -14.75
N PRO A 168 -24.52 -1.40 -14.09
CA PRO A 168 -25.24 -2.61 -14.44
C PRO A 168 -25.83 -2.57 -15.86
N GLN A 169 -26.28 -1.39 -16.30
CA GLN A 169 -26.82 -1.16 -17.63
C GLN A 169 -25.97 -0.18 -18.45
N LYS A 170 -25.88 -0.42 -19.76
CA LYS A 170 -25.13 0.45 -20.67
C LYS A 170 -25.80 1.82 -20.77
N SER A 171 -25.19 2.86 -20.18
CA SER A 171 -25.61 4.25 -20.36
C SER A 171 -24.69 4.98 -21.34
N LYS A 172 -25.27 5.86 -22.18
CA LYS A 172 -24.52 6.74 -23.09
C LYS A 172 -23.86 7.92 -22.36
N ALA A 173 -24.27 8.21 -21.12
CA ALA A 173 -23.72 9.28 -20.31
C ALA A 173 -22.62 8.72 -19.38
N ASN A 174 -21.43 9.32 -19.42
CA ASN A 174 -20.35 9.02 -18.49
C ASN A 174 -20.63 9.66 -17.11
N ARG A 175 -21.57 9.07 -16.36
CA ARG A 175 -22.02 9.57 -15.05
C ARG A 175 -21.25 8.97 -13.88
N PHE A 176 -20.55 7.86 -14.10
CA PHE A 176 -19.93 7.07 -13.05
C PHE A 176 -18.62 7.69 -12.57
N ARG A 177 -18.69 8.32 -11.39
CA ARG A 177 -17.51 8.78 -10.68
C ARG A 177 -17.49 8.17 -9.31
N ILE A 178 -16.48 7.34 -9.06
CA ILE A 178 -16.32 6.63 -7.82
C ILE A 178 -15.16 7.26 -7.05
N ALA A 179 -15.47 7.85 -5.90
CA ALA A 179 -14.46 8.18 -4.91
C ALA A 179 -14.26 6.95 -4.02
N LEU A 180 -13.02 6.59 -3.74
CA LEU A 180 -12.72 5.35 -3.03
C LEU A 180 -11.94 5.60 -1.77
N GLU A 181 -12.33 4.86 -0.75
CA GLU A 181 -11.66 4.83 0.52
C GLU A 181 -11.37 3.39 0.89
N THR A 182 -10.11 3.11 1.16
CA THR A 182 -9.69 1.89 1.83
C THR A 182 -9.40 2.28 3.29
N PRO A 183 -10.10 1.70 4.27
CA PRO A 183 -9.93 2.06 5.67
C PRO A 183 -8.56 1.62 6.24
N ILE A 184 -7.78 0.88 5.43
CA ILE A 184 -6.43 0.40 5.76
C ILE A 184 -5.34 1.37 5.26
N ASP A 185 -5.59 2.13 4.18
CA ASP A 185 -4.61 3.10 3.66
C ASP A 185 -4.89 4.54 4.15
N SER A 186 -5.92 4.71 4.99
CA SER A 186 -6.28 5.95 5.67
C SER A 186 -5.73 5.99 7.11
N VAL A 187 -5.70 7.18 7.72
CA VAL A 187 -5.32 7.33 9.14
C VAL A 187 -6.24 6.44 9.98
N PHE A 188 -5.66 5.49 10.71
CA PHE A 188 -6.39 4.58 11.59
C PHE A 188 -5.93 4.70 13.03
N THR A 189 -6.80 4.28 13.94
CA THR A 189 -6.50 4.14 15.37
C THR A 189 -6.44 2.65 15.69
N PRO A 190 -5.29 2.12 16.15
CA PRO A 190 -5.20 0.74 16.56
C PRO A 190 -6.01 0.51 17.83
N GLU A 191 -6.60 -0.67 17.94
CA GLU A 191 -7.22 -1.11 19.20
C GLU A 191 -6.15 -1.40 20.25
N THR A 192 -5.09 -2.07 19.83
CA THR A 192 -3.99 -2.48 20.68
C THR A 192 -2.70 -2.41 19.88
N ALA A 193 -1.61 -2.09 20.57
CA ALA A 193 -0.30 -1.90 20.00
C ALA A 193 0.76 -2.51 20.91
N VAL A 194 1.73 -3.20 20.32
CA VAL A 194 2.89 -3.77 21.01
C VAL A 194 4.14 -3.42 20.22
N THR A 195 5.20 -3.02 20.91
CA THR A 195 6.51 -2.77 20.31
C THR A 195 7.51 -3.77 20.86
N GLU A 196 8.19 -4.46 19.97
CA GLU A 196 9.29 -5.37 20.28
C GLU A 196 10.57 -4.89 19.58
N PHE A 197 11.73 -5.25 20.12
CA PHE A 197 13.02 -4.83 19.56
C PHE A 197 13.83 -6.01 19.03
N VAL A 198 14.41 -5.81 17.85
CA VAL A 198 15.28 -6.79 17.18
C VAL A 198 16.57 -6.12 16.74
N THR A 199 17.68 -6.82 16.90
CA THR A 199 19.01 -6.39 16.46
C THR A 199 19.42 -7.13 15.18
N ILE A 200 19.83 -6.37 14.16
CA ILE A 200 20.41 -6.88 12.92
C ILE A 200 21.90 -6.54 12.88
N GLY A 201 22.74 -7.56 12.73
CA GLY A 201 24.20 -7.46 12.71
C GLY A 201 24.80 -7.15 14.08
N VAL A 202 26.01 -6.58 14.07
CA VAL A 202 26.69 -6.11 15.28
C VAL A 202 26.20 -4.70 15.58
N ALA A 203 25.17 -4.59 16.43
CA ALA A 203 24.80 -3.30 16.99
C ALA A 203 25.83 -2.88 18.04
N ASP A 204 26.08 -1.56 18.13
CA ASP A 204 26.83 -0.96 19.23
C ASP A 204 26.04 -1.21 20.53
N THR A 205 26.39 -2.27 21.24
CA THR A 205 25.63 -2.87 22.36
C THR A 205 25.44 -1.90 23.52
N LEU A 206 26.35 -0.93 23.69
CA LEU A 206 26.26 0.13 24.71
C LEU A 206 25.17 1.16 24.37
N LEU A 207 24.93 1.42 23.07
CA LEU A 207 23.94 2.38 22.60
C LEU A 207 22.58 1.75 22.32
N ALA A 208 22.52 0.44 22.07
CA ALA A 208 21.29 -0.31 21.81
C ALA A 208 20.26 -0.16 22.94
N GLY A 209 20.63 -0.55 24.17
CA GLY A 209 19.71 -0.49 25.32
C GLY A 209 19.31 0.93 25.75
N THR A 210 20.09 1.95 25.39
CA THR A 210 19.73 3.36 25.63
C THR A 210 18.72 3.85 24.59
N ARG A 211 18.88 3.42 23.33
CA ARG A 211 18.01 3.80 22.21
C ARG A 211 16.63 3.16 22.31
N GLU A 212 16.53 1.93 22.79
CA GLU A 212 15.26 1.25 23.07
C GLU A 212 14.45 2.02 24.13
N LYS A 213 15.09 2.44 25.23
CA LYS A 213 14.43 3.20 26.31
C LYS A 213 13.94 4.59 25.89
N GLY A 214 14.56 5.18 24.87
CA GLY A 214 14.16 6.49 24.33
C GLY A 214 13.19 6.39 23.15
N TYR A 215 12.83 5.19 22.69
CA TYR A 215 11.97 5.00 21.54
C TYR A 215 10.52 5.32 21.88
N VAL A 216 9.88 6.15 21.04
CA VAL A 216 8.46 6.45 21.11
C VAL A 216 7.85 6.21 19.74
N PHE A 217 6.98 5.21 19.67
CA PHE A 217 6.20 4.92 18.48
C PHE A 217 5.21 6.06 18.19
N SER A 218 5.04 6.40 16.92
CA SER A 218 4.04 7.37 16.47
C SER A 218 3.38 6.91 15.18
N LEU A 219 2.04 6.90 15.18
CA LEU A 219 1.22 6.61 14.01
C LEU A 219 1.32 7.68 12.93
N ALA A 220 1.65 8.92 13.30
CA ALA A 220 1.95 9.94 12.33
C ALA A 220 3.22 9.52 11.57
N ASP A 221 3.18 9.59 10.24
CA ASP A 221 4.41 9.55 9.48
C ASP A 221 5.22 10.77 9.89
N LYS A 222 6.34 10.51 10.59
CA LYS A 222 7.35 11.53 10.86
C LYS A 222 7.81 11.98 9.48
N LYS A 223 7.23 13.06 8.96
CA LYS A 223 7.80 13.81 7.83
C LYS A 223 9.21 14.19 8.25
N ASP A 224 10.21 13.40 7.83
CA ASP A 224 11.65 13.66 7.91
C ASP A 224 12.06 14.68 9.00
N ALA A 225 11.70 14.39 10.26
CA ALA A 225 11.94 15.28 11.39
C ALA A 225 13.27 14.97 12.09
N GLN A 226 14.19 14.25 11.42
CA GLN A 226 15.60 14.27 11.81
C GLN A 226 16.24 15.50 11.16
N LEU A 227 16.28 16.55 11.98
CA LEU A 227 17.16 17.73 11.91
C LEU A 227 18.29 17.58 10.89
N LEU A 228 18.22 18.39 9.83
CA LEU A 228 19.32 18.72 8.96
C LEU A 228 20.52 19.13 9.82
N GLN A 229 21.52 18.25 9.95
CA GLN A 229 22.87 18.73 10.18
C GLN A 229 23.20 19.65 9.01
N GLU A 230 23.60 20.88 9.32
CA GLU A 230 24.05 21.87 8.36
C GLU A 230 25.32 21.35 7.68
N ILE A 231 25.12 20.52 6.66
CA ILE A 231 26.13 20.30 5.64
C ILE A 231 25.93 21.49 4.71
N VAL A 232 26.92 22.36 4.64
CA VAL A 232 27.00 23.40 3.61
C VAL A 232 27.16 22.67 2.28
N VAL A 233 26.06 22.20 1.71
CA VAL A 233 26.05 21.59 0.39
C VAL A 233 25.84 22.72 -0.60
N LYS A 234 26.95 23.22 -1.16
CA LYS A 234 26.91 23.96 -2.43
C LYS A 234 26.54 22.97 -3.54
N THR A 235 25.27 22.59 -3.65
CA THR A 235 24.82 21.74 -4.77
C THR A 235 23.52 22.24 -5.37
N LYS A 236 23.55 22.24 -6.70
CA LYS A 236 22.47 22.43 -7.66
C LYS A 236 21.12 21.91 -7.12
N GLN A 237 20.14 22.80 -7.06
CA GLN A 237 18.75 22.47 -6.72
C GLN A 237 18.28 21.30 -7.59
N GLN A 238 17.91 20.17 -6.97
CA GLN A 238 17.37 19.00 -7.68
C GLN A 238 16.07 19.40 -8.40
N SER A 239 15.90 18.94 -9.64
CA SER A 239 14.68 19.23 -10.41
C SER A 239 13.48 18.47 -9.84
N LYS A 240 12.25 18.95 -10.09
CA LYS A 240 11.03 18.27 -9.61
C LYS A 240 10.91 16.85 -10.15
N ARG A 241 11.36 16.63 -11.39
CA ARG A 241 11.52 15.32 -12.03
C ARG A 241 12.49 14.41 -11.27
N GLU A 242 13.67 14.91 -10.89
CA GLU A 242 14.65 14.12 -10.12
C GLU A 242 14.10 13.69 -8.76
N LYS A 243 13.37 14.60 -8.11
CA LYS A 243 12.68 14.28 -6.86
C LYS A 243 11.60 13.22 -7.08
N PHE A 244 10.78 13.38 -8.13
CA PHE A 244 9.76 12.41 -8.48
C PHE A 244 10.37 11.03 -8.79
N GLU A 245 11.41 10.97 -9.61
CA GLU A 245 12.10 9.71 -9.93
C GLU A 245 12.61 9.01 -8.67
N LYS A 246 13.25 9.74 -7.75
CA LYS A 246 13.72 9.20 -6.48
C LYS A 246 12.60 8.61 -5.61
N ASP A 247 11.42 9.23 -5.61
CA ASP A 247 10.29 8.84 -4.74
C ASP A 247 9.40 7.73 -5.36
N ASN A 248 9.54 7.47 -6.67
CA ASN A 248 8.62 6.64 -7.44
C ASN A 248 9.28 5.50 -8.20
N VAL A 249 10.60 5.55 -8.39
CA VAL A 249 11.36 4.53 -9.11
C VAL A 249 12.22 3.75 -8.13
N SER A 250 12.19 2.42 -8.24
CA SER A 250 12.82 1.49 -7.33
C SER A 250 13.54 0.35 -8.06
N GLY A 251 14.49 -0.27 -7.35
CA GLY A 251 15.18 -1.48 -7.82
C GLY A 251 15.83 -1.33 -9.19
N LEU A 252 15.57 -2.29 -10.09
CA LEU A 252 16.17 -2.34 -11.43
C LEU A 252 15.76 -1.17 -12.33
N PHE A 253 14.60 -0.57 -12.08
CA PHE A 253 14.11 0.56 -12.85
C PHE A 253 14.85 1.87 -12.51
N ALA A 254 15.47 1.95 -11.33
CA ALA A 254 16.26 3.11 -10.92
C ALA A 254 17.60 3.21 -11.65
N SER A 255 17.92 2.25 -12.54
CA SER A 255 19.17 2.29 -13.30
C SER A 255 19.27 3.51 -14.24
N ASP A 256 20.50 3.99 -14.39
CA ASP A 256 20.87 5.08 -15.32
C ASP A 256 20.94 4.62 -16.78
N ASN A 257 20.73 3.32 -17.04
CA ASN A 257 20.75 2.73 -18.38
C ASN A 257 19.45 2.98 -19.17
N ALA A 258 18.57 3.83 -18.66
CA ALA A 258 17.31 4.21 -19.28
C ALA A 258 17.39 5.62 -19.85
N LYS A 259 16.75 5.83 -21.00
CA LYS A 259 16.36 7.17 -21.42
C LYS A 259 15.10 7.58 -20.64
N THR A 260 15.23 8.57 -19.77
CA THR A 260 14.09 9.16 -19.05
C THR A 260 13.49 10.30 -19.86
N ILE A 261 12.18 10.26 -20.07
CA ILE A 261 11.39 11.33 -20.67
C ILE A 261 10.54 11.95 -19.57
N ASP A 262 10.61 13.27 -19.46
CA ASP A 262 9.95 14.04 -18.42
C ASP A 262 8.64 14.64 -18.93
N PHE A 263 7.54 14.32 -18.25
CA PHE A 263 6.22 14.91 -18.46
C PHE A 263 5.67 15.58 -17.19
N TYR A 264 6.53 15.79 -16.19
CA TYR A 264 6.19 16.44 -14.93
C TYR A 264 6.03 17.95 -15.15
N GLU A 265 6.96 18.55 -15.89
CA GLU A 265 6.95 19.98 -16.22
C GLU A 265 6.68 20.27 -17.71
N ASN A 266 6.60 19.23 -18.53
CA ASN A 266 6.41 19.34 -19.98
C ASN A 266 5.05 18.78 -20.43
N ASP A 267 4.33 19.59 -21.21
CA ASP A 267 3.01 19.28 -21.75
C ASP A 267 3.04 18.66 -23.16
N GLU A 268 4.22 18.36 -23.71
CA GLU A 268 4.41 17.82 -25.05
C GLU A 268 3.58 16.56 -25.34
N LEU A 269 3.38 15.71 -24.34
CA LEU A 269 2.59 14.47 -24.47
C LEU A 269 1.11 14.75 -24.80
N LYS A 270 0.58 15.93 -24.46
CA LYS A 270 -0.80 16.33 -24.77
C LYS A 270 -1.06 16.50 -26.26
N ASN A 271 -0.01 16.63 -27.08
CA ASN A 271 -0.12 16.75 -28.54
C ASN A 271 -0.31 15.39 -29.23
N TYR A 272 -0.25 14.30 -28.48
CA TYR A 272 -0.38 12.95 -29.00
C TYR A 272 -1.67 12.31 -28.47
N PRO A 273 -2.34 11.47 -29.30
CA PRO A 273 -3.59 10.82 -28.89
C PRO A 273 -3.36 9.81 -27.76
N ASP A 274 -2.19 9.20 -27.72
CA ASP A 274 -1.80 8.20 -26.74
C ASP A 274 -0.27 8.10 -26.60
N ILE A 275 0.18 7.34 -25.60
CA ILE A 275 1.60 7.20 -25.28
C ILE A 275 2.39 6.42 -26.35
N PHE A 276 1.78 5.47 -27.05
CA PHE A 276 2.48 4.71 -28.10
C PHE A 276 2.78 5.60 -29.30
N SER A 277 1.82 6.44 -29.70
CA SER A 277 2.00 7.44 -30.75
C SER A 277 3.18 8.37 -30.44
N TYR A 278 3.29 8.85 -29.19
CA TYR A 278 4.44 9.64 -28.74
C TYR A 278 5.75 8.87 -28.87
N ILE A 279 5.79 7.64 -28.34
CA ILE A 279 7.01 6.81 -28.32
C ILE A 279 7.47 6.50 -29.74
N THR A 280 6.57 6.09 -30.64
CA THR A 280 6.95 5.77 -32.03
C THR A 280 7.47 6.98 -32.81
N ALA A 281 6.99 8.19 -32.48
CA ALA A 281 7.44 9.41 -33.14
C ALA A 281 8.81 9.90 -32.60
N ASN A 282 9.07 9.70 -31.30
CA ASN A 282 10.20 10.33 -30.61
C ASN A 282 11.32 9.36 -30.18
N VAL A 283 11.12 8.05 -30.39
CA VAL A 283 12.06 7.01 -29.96
C VAL A 283 12.47 6.15 -31.15
N ALA A 284 13.72 6.36 -31.58
CA ALA A 284 14.24 5.70 -32.77
C ALA A 284 14.27 4.17 -32.65
N GLY A 285 13.80 3.50 -33.70
CA GLY A 285 13.80 2.05 -33.82
C GLY A 285 12.63 1.33 -33.14
N ILE A 286 11.71 2.08 -32.51
CA ILE A 286 10.44 1.55 -32.03
C ILE A 286 9.37 1.73 -33.11
N THR A 287 8.62 0.67 -33.36
CA THR A 287 7.48 0.65 -34.28
C THR A 287 6.27 0.04 -33.59
N SER A 288 5.08 0.54 -33.89
CA SER A 288 3.83 -0.10 -33.48
C SER A 288 3.31 -1.03 -34.57
N TYR A 289 2.68 -2.12 -34.15
CA TYR A 289 1.94 -3.03 -35.03
C TYR A 289 0.54 -3.23 -34.47
N TYR A 290 -0.47 -3.09 -35.31
CA TYR A 290 -1.85 -3.36 -34.94
C TYR A 290 -2.17 -4.83 -35.27
N ASP A 291 -2.48 -5.61 -34.25
CA ASP A 291 -2.91 -7.00 -34.39
C ASP A 291 -4.43 -7.03 -34.59
N GLU A 292 -4.85 -7.35 -35.81
CA GLU A 292 -6.27 -7.43 -36.18
C GLU A 292 -7.03 -8.54 -35.46
N GLN A 293 -6.35 -9.60 -34.99
CA GLN A 293 -7.00 -10.72 -34.30
C GLN A 293 -7.33 -10.38 -32.84
N THR A 294 -6.44 -9.63 -32.19
CA THR A 294 -6.62 -9.23 -30.79
C THR A 294 -7.19 -7.82 -30.65
N GLY A 295 -7.20 -7.02 -31.72
CA GLY A 295 -7.61 -5.62 -31.72
C GLY A 295 -6.64 -4.71 -30.96
N ARG A 296 -5.38 -5.13 -30.80
CA ARG A 296 -4.39 -4.49 -29.92
C ARG A 296 -3.23 -3.92 -30.70
N THR A 297 -2.72 -2.79 -30.22
CA THR A 297 -1.46 -2.23 -30.71
C THR A 297 -0.32 -2.75 -29.85
N ILE A 298 0.74 -3.29 -30.47
CA ILE A 298 1.93 -3.83 -29.80
C ILE A 298 3.15 -3.05 -30.27
N LEU A 299 4.06 -2.71 -29.35
CA LEU A 299 5.33 -2.09 -29.69
C LEU A 299 6.41 -3.13 -29.95
N TYR A 300 7.22 -2.87 -30.97
CA TYR A 300 8.40 -3.63 -31.32
C TYR A 300 9.62 -2.72 -31.37
N TRP A 301 10.76 -3.18 -30.89
CA TRP A 301 12.03 -2.48 -31.00
C TRP A 301 13.05 -3.40 -31.66
N ARG A 302 13.52 -3.04 -32.86
CA ARG A 302 14.44 -3.87 -33.66
C ARG A 302 13.91 -5.31 -33.85
N LYS A 303 12.62 -5.44 -34.15
CA LYS A 303 11.87 -6.71 -34.36
C LYS A 303 11.58 -7.52 -33.09
N GLU A 304 12.02 -7.09 -31.92
CA GLU A 304 11.67 -7.72 -30.64
C GLU A 304 10.46 -7.04 -30.00
N LYS A 305 9.56 -7.82 -29.38
CA LYS A 305 8.40 -7.27 -28.67
C LYS A 305 8.88 -6.46 -27.47
N VAL A 306 8.37 -5.24 -27.32
CA VAL A 306 8.69 -4.37 -26.18
C VAL A 306 7.81 -4.73 -24.99
N ASN A 307 8.43 -4.89 -23.83
CA ASN A 307 7.72 -5.08 -22.57
C ASN A 307 7.26 -3.74 -22.00
N ILE A 308 5.98 -3.64 -21.65
CA ILE A 308 5.40 -2.43 -21.06
C ILE A 308 5.22 -2.65 -19.57
N TYR A 309 5.69 -1.69 -18.78
CA TYR A 309 5.49 -1.65 -17.34
C TYR A 309 4.73 -0.37 -17.01
N VAL A 310 3.72 -0.47 -16.15
CA VAL A 310 3.02 0.69 -15.58
C VAL A 310 3.28 0.67 -14.10
N ASP A 311 3.90 1.74 -13.57
CA ASP A 311 4.34 1.83 -12.18
C ASP A 311 5.10 0.57 -11.70
N GLU A 312 6.09 0.15 -12.52
CA GLU A 312 6.97 -1.00 -12.31
C GLU A 312 6.31 -2.38 -12.38
N VAL A 313 5.05 -2.45 -12.79
CA VAL A 313 4.31 -3.70 -12.99
C VAL A 313 4.22 -4.03 -14.47
N LEU A 314 4.68 -5.23 -14.85
CA LEU A 314 4.56 -5.71 -16.24
C LEU A 314 3.09 -5.83 -16.63
N ASP A 315 2.72 -5.16 -17.71
CA ASP A 315 1.42 -5.25 -18.35
C ASP A 315 1.57 -5.92 -19.72
N VAL A 316 1.26 -7.22 -19.76
CA VAL A 316 1.40 -8.06 -20.96
C VAL A 316 0.38 -7.72 -22.05
N ASP A 317 -0.70 -7.05 -21.67
CA ASP A 317 -1.89 -6.77 -22.46
C ASP A 317 -2.18 -5.26 -22.54
N PHE A 318 -1.16 -4.43 -22.27
CA PHE A 318 -1.29 -2.99 -22.21
C PHE A 318 -1.94 -2.42 -23.47
N SER A 319 -2.95 -1.58 -23.27
CA SER A 319 -3.59 -0.82 -24.34
C SER A 319 -3.22 0.66 -24.20
N PRO A 320 -2.74 1.33 -25.26
CA PRO A 320 -2.36 2.74 -25.17
C PRO A 320 -3.54 3.67 -24.83
N ILE A 321 -4.79 3.22 -25.00
CA ILE A 321 -5.98 3.98 -24.65
C ILE A 321 -6.45 3.74 -23.21
N SER A 322 -5.90 2.75 -22.50
CA SER A 322 -6.28 2.47 -21.11
C SER A 322 -5.70 3.49 -20.12
N LEU A 323 -4.68 4.26 -20.55
CA LEU A 323 -4.00 5.25 -19.75
C LEU A 323 -4.08 6.63 -20.43
N SER A 324 -4.59 7.63 -19.72
CA SER A 324 -4.62 8.99 -20.24
C SER A 324 -3.20 9.58 -20.27
N VAL A 325 -2.87 10.27 -21.36
CA VAL A 325 -1.63 11.06 -21.47
C VAL A 325 -1.45 12.08 -20.33
N GLN A 326 -2.54 12.58 -19.74
CA GLN A 326 -2.49 13.53 -18.61
C GLN A 326 -2.11 12.86 -17.28
N ASP A 327 -2.27 11.54 -17.21
CA ASP A 327 -1.95 10.74 -16.05
C ASP A 327 -0.50 10.25 -16.08
N ILE A 328 0.26 10.53 -17.12
CA ILE A 328 1.67 10.15 -17.25
C ILE A 328 2.56 11.31 -16.78
N GLU A 329 3.48 11.01 -15.88
CA GLU A 329 4.41 12.00 -15.29
C GLU A 329 5.84 11.78 -15.77
N MET A 330 6.20 10.54 -16.08
CA MET A 330 7.53 10.20 -16.55
C MET A 330 7.48 8.88 -17.31
N VAL A 331 8.33 8.73 -18.31
CA VAL A 331 8.53 7.44 -18.99
C VAL A 331 10.01 7.11 -19.02
N LYS A 332 10.38 5.92 -18.56
CA LYS A 332 11.74 5.39 -18.67
C LYS A 332 11.79 4.34 -19.76
N ILE A 333 12.71 4.51 -20.70
CA ILE A 333 12.86 3.66 -21.88
C ILE A 333 14.19 2.94 -21.80
N TYR A 334 14.13 1.62 -21.79
CA TYR A 334 15.25 0.70 -21.66
C TYR A 334 15.46 0.02 -23.02
N SER A 335 16.57 0.34 -23.68
CA SER A 335 16.88 -0.23 -25.00
C SER A 335 17.12 -1.74 -24.92
N PRO A 336 16.89 -2.50 -25.98
CA PRO A 336 17.28 -3.92 -26.05
C PRO A 336 18.74 -4.11 -25.60
N GLY A 337 18.98 -5.11 -24.73
CA GLY A 337 20.29 -5.37 -24.11
C GLY A 337 20.60 -4.57 -22.84
N SER A 338 19.73 -3.64 -22.43
CA SER A 338 19.77 -3.08 -21.07
C SER A 338 19.18 -4.10 -20.08
N ARG A 339 19.87 -4.35 -18.96
CA ARG A 339 19.55 -5.43 -18.02
C ARG A 339 18.35 -5.09 -17.12
N LEU A 340 17.15 -5.01 -17.69
CA LEU A 340 15.90 -4.89 -16.96
C LEU A 340 15.14 -6.23 -16.98
N GLY A 341 15.19 -6.99 -15.88
CA GLY A 341 14.48 -8.28 -15.72
C GLY A 341 15.30 -9.54 -16.09
N LEU A 342 14.73 -10.71 -15.81
CA LEU A 342 15.34 -12.03 -16.09
C LEU A 342 15.48 -12.33 -17.60
N ASP A 343 14.65 -11.67 -18.43
CA ASP A 343 14.54 -11.89 -19.87
C ASP A 343 15.21 -10.77 -20.70
N GLY A 344 16.22 -10.10 -20.13
CA GLY A 344 16.82 -8.80 -20.53
C GLY A 344 17.42 -8.64 -21.94
N PHE A 345 16.94 -9.39 -22.93
CA PHE A 345 17.24 -9.23 -24.34
C PHE A 345 16.29 -8.27 -25.06
N ASN A 346 15.05 -8.13 -24.58
CA ASN A 346 14.02 -7.32 -25.23
C ASN A 346 13.99 -5.88 -24.68
N GLY A 347 13.62 -4.92 -25.53
CA GLY A 347 13.41 -3.53 -25.09
C GLY A 347 12.27 -3.43 -24.09
N SER A 348 12.36 -2.50 -23.13
CA SER A 348 11.34 -2.30 -22.10
C SER A 348 10.99 -0.82 -21.93
N ILE A 349 9.74 -0.54 -21.59
CA ILE A 349 9.25 0.82 -21.33
C ILE A 349 8.49 0.81 -20.01
N ALA A 350 8.90 1.67 -19.07
CA ALA A 350 8.21 1.90 -17.81
C ALA A 350 7.50 3.26 -17.85
N ILE A 351 6.19 3.24 -17.64
CA ILE A 351 5.33 4.42 -17.61
C ILE A 351 4.97 4.69 -16.15
N TYR A 352 5.34 5.86 -15.67
CA TYR A 352 5.06 6.28 -14.29
C TYR A 352 3.91 7.27 -14.30
N THR A 353 2.89 6.92 -13.51
CA THR A 353 1.66 7.70 -13.44
C THR A 353 1.74 8.77 -12.36
N ARG A 354 0.96 9.85 -12.52
CA ARG A 354 0.85 10.92 -11.52
C ARG A 354 0.28 10.35 -10.23
N ARG A 355 1.05 10.33 -9.13
CA ARG A 355 0.51 9.94 -7.82
C ARG A 355 -0.53 10.98 -7.37
N MET A 356 -1.68 10.52 -6.88
CA MET A 356 -2.86 11.37 -6.59
C MET A 356 -2.67 12.49 -5.54
N SER A 357 -1.53 12.55 -4.83
CA SER A 357 -1.28 13.52 -3.77
C SER A 357 -0.73 14.89 -4.23
N THR A 358 -0.32 15.02 -5.49
CA THR A 358 0.39 16.23 -6.00
C THR A 358 -0.40 17.07 -7.01
N ARG A 359 -1.68 16.78 -7.28
CA ARG A 359 -2.50 17.57 -8.21
C ARG A 359 -3.19 18.77 -7.50
N PRO A 360 -2.84 20.03 -7.82
CA PRO A 360 -3.72 21.16 -7.52
C PRO A 360 -4.88 21.12 -8.53
N GLY A 361 -6.09 20.82 -8.06
CA GLY A 361 -7.30 20.90 -8.87
C GLY A 361 -7.58 19.68 -9.77
N ASN A 362 -8.16 18.64 -9.17
CA ASN A 362 -9.26 17.85 -9.74
C ASN A 362 -9.06 17.12 -11.09
N LYS A 363 -9.07 15.77 -11.05
CA LYS A 363 -10.05 14.86 -11.69
C LYS A 363 -9.43 13.45 -11.88
N VAL A 364 -9.97 12.50 -11.11
CA VAL A 364 -9.71 11.05 -11.14
C VAL A 364 -10.13 10.48 -12.50
N SER A 365 -9.40 9.51 -13.08
CA SER A 365 -9.97 8.63 -14.11
C SER A 365 -10.97 7.71 -13.41
N ASN A 366 -12.25 7.98 -13.61
CA ASN A 366 -13.28 7.96 -12.56
C ASN A 366 -13.82 6.57 -12.12
N TYR A 367 -13.18 5.44 -12.48
CA TYR A 367 -13.77 4.11 -12.27
C TYR A 367 -12.77 2.95 -12.11
N SER A 368 -11.45 3.18 -12.03
CA SER A 368 -10.51 2.08 -11.78
C SER A 368 -9.25 2.51 -11.03
N PHE A 369 -8.69 1.59 -10.22
CA PHE A 369 -7.63 1.90 -9.26
C PHE A 369 -6.99 0.62 -8.72
N TYR A 370 -5.77 0.78 -8.22
CA TYR A 370 -5.05 -0.27 -7.51
C TYR A 370 -5.28 -0.17 -6.01
N VAL A 371 -5.66 -1.29 -5.40
CA VAL A 371 -5.71 -1.50 -3.96
C VAL A 371 -4.59 -2.46 -3.61
N LYS A 372 -3.67 -2.06 -2.72
CA LYS A 372 -2.66 -3.01 -2.24
C LYS A 372 -3.38 -4.14 -1.48
N GLY A 373 -2.84 -5.35 -1.51
CA GLY A 373 -3.31 -6.48 -0.70
C GLY A 373 -2.58 -6.62 0.64
N TYR A 374 -2.85 -7.70 1.35
CA TYR A 374 -2.07 -8.15 2.50
C TYR A 374 -0.67 -8.63 2.10
N THR A 375 0.29 -8.48 2.98
CA THR A 375 1.62 -9.08 2.84
C THR A 375 1.51 -10.61 2.89
N GLN A 376 2.26 -11.29 2.02
CA GLN A 376 2.39 -12.75 2.05
C GLN A 376 2.99 -13.21 3.38
N LYS A 377 2.57 -14.39 3.85
CA LYS A 377 3.04 -14.97 5.12
C LYS A 377 4.57 -15.06 5.20
N ASN A 378 5.19 -15.44 4.08
CA ASN A 378 6.63 -15.44 3.88
C ASN A 378 6.93 -14.24 2.99
N ALA A 379 7.53 -13.21 3.55
CA ALA A 379 7.86 -12.00 2.81
C ALA A 379 9.34 -11.64 2.99
N GLU A 380 9.83 -10.86 2.05
CA GLU A 380 11.18 -10.30 2.12
C GLU A 380 11.11 -8.90 2.73
N TRP A 381 11.94 -8.66 3.73
CA TRP A 381 12.18 -7.35 4.29
C TRP A 381 13.30 -6.66 3.52
N LYS A 382 12.93 -5.66 2.72
CA LYS A 382 13.83 -4.90 1.85
C LYS A 382 13.49 -3.43 1.79
#